data_AF-A0A7X9F550-F1
#
_entry.id   AF-A0A7X9F550-F1
#
_cell.length_a   1.000
_cell.length_b   1.000
_cell.length_c   1.000
_cell.angle_alpha   90.00
_cell.angle_beta   90.00
_cell.angle_gamma   90.00
#
_symmetry.space_group_name_H-M   'P 1'
#
loop_
_entity.id
_entity.type
_entity.pdbx_description
1 polymer ?
#
loop_
_entity_poly.entity_id
_entity_poly.type
_entity_poly.pdbx_seq_one_letter_code
_entity_poly.pdbx_strand_id
1 'polypeptide(L)'
;MNILPGKRIFALAFAFAIAVSASSGQENKRYVRNPEKELFGKSLNNKKVKVKESRSVVRAKKKQANAQKRQDKEYTEYVKRNRSRALEIQSPEVRNRMKQNRKDADINYMNKKKKVEKDTRAAARKYKK
;
A
#
# COMPACT_ATOMS: atom_id res chain seq x y z
N MET A 1 -23.12 -49.58 -41.72
CA MET A 1 -24.05 -48.54 -42.23
C MET A 1 -25.45 -49.00 -41.80
N ASN A 2 -26.20 -48.38 -40.90
CA ASN A 2 -26.56 -46.97 -40.74
C ASN A 2 -26.72 -46.63 -39.26
N ILE A 3 -25.77 -45.90 -38.68
CA ILE A 3 -26.01 -45.27 -37.37
C ILE A 3 -26.85 -44.04 -37.68
N LEU A 4 -28.18 -44.20 -37.55
CA LEU A 4 -29.18 -43.16 -37.78
C LEU A 4 -28.67 -41.81 -37.24
N PRO A 5 -28.48 -40.78 -38.08
CA PRO A 5 -27.85 -39.52 -37.70
C PRO A 5 -28.58 -38.86 -36.51
N GLY A 6 -29.88 -39.13 -36.37
CA GLY A 6 -30.70 -38.68 -35.24
C GLY A 6 -30.20 -39.16 -33.86
N LYS A 7 -29.66 -40.37 -33.72
CA LYS A 7 -29.17 -40.86 -32.41
C LYS A 7 -27.92 -40.12 -31.95
N ARG A 8 -27.03 -39.75 -32.90
CA ARG A 8 -25.83 -38.96 -32.62
C ARG A 8 -26.18 -37.51 -32.34
N ILE A 9 -27.11 -36.93 -33.10
CA ILE A 9 -27.61 -35.57 -32.88
C ILE A 9 -28.30 -35.48 -31.53
N PHE A 10 -29.12 -36.47 -31.16
CA PHE A 10 -29.77 -36.52 -29.86
C PHE A 10 -28.78 -36.64 -28.71
N ALA A 11 -27.77 -37.50 -28.84
CA ALA A 11 -26.72 -37.63 -27.83
C ALA A 11 -25.91 -36.33 -27.65
N LEU A 12 -25.61 -35.64 -28.76
CA LEU A 12 -24.94 -34.33 -28.72
C LEU A 12 -25.82 -33.25 -28.10
N ALA A 13 -27.10 -33.19 -28.48
CA ALA A 13 -28.05 -32.24 -27.91
C ALA A 13 -28.27 -32.47 -26.40
N PHE A 14 -28.34 -33.73 -25.98
CA PHE A 14 -28.47 -34.11 -24.58
C PHE A 14 -27.22 -33.76 -23.76
N ALA A 15 -26.02 -34.05 -24.30
CA ALA A 15 -24.77 -33.64 -23.67
C ALA A 15 -24.64 -32.11 -23.57
N PHE A 16 -25.09 -31.39 -24.60
CA PHE A 16 -25.11 -29.93 -24.60
C PHE A 16 -26.10 -29.36 -23.57
N ALA A 17 -27.28 -29.95 -23.44
CA ALA A 17 -28.27 -29.56 -22.43
C ALA A 17 -27.74 -29.74 -20.99
N ILE A 18 -27.05 -30.86 -20.72
CA ILE A 18 -26.40 -31.10 -19.42
C ILE A 18 -25.31 -30.04 -19.18
N ALA A 19 -24.46 -29.76 -20.17
CA ALA A 19 -23.40 -28.76 -20.05
C ALA A 19 -23.95 -27.34 -19.79
N VAL A 20 -25.03 -26.94 -20.47
CA VAL A 20 -25.69 -25.64 -20.23
C VAL A 20 -26.32 -25.59 -18.84
N SER A 21 -26.96 -26.68 -18.39
CA SER A 21 -27.54 -26.74 -17.03
C SER A 21 -26.51 -26.68 -15.91
N ALA A 22 -25.31 -27.24 -16.12
CA ALA A 22 -24.21 -27.13 -15.17
C ALA A 22 -23.58 -25.72 -15.16
N SER A 23 -23.60 -25.03 -16.31
CA SER A 23 -23.08 -23.68 -16.47
C SER A 23 -24.00 -22.59 -15.88
N SER A 24 -25.32 -22.79 -15.84
CA SER A 24 -26.24 -21.81 -15.26
C SER A 24 -26.17 -21.73 -13.73
N GLY A 25 -25.62 -22.75 -13.06
CA GLY A 25 -25.30 -22.71 -11.63
C GLY A 25 -24.04 -21.89 -11.28
N GLN A 26 -23.23 -21.53 -12.28
CA GLN A 26 -22.10 -20.62 -12.14
C GLN A 26 -22.47 -19.19 -12.54
N GLU A 27 -23.66 -18.72 -12.15
CA GLU A 27 -23.89 -17.29 -12.09
C GLU A 27 -22.83 -16.67 -11.17
N ASN A 28 -21.90 -15.97 -11.82
CA ASN A 28 -20.97 -15.06 -11.19
C ASN A 28 -21.69 -14.34 -10.06
N LYS A 29 -21.30 -14.61 -8.80
CA LYS A 29 -21.68 -13.82 -7.62
C LYS A 29 -21.10 -12.42 -7.80
N ARG A 30 -21.69 -11.66 -8.71
CA ARG A 30 -21.41 -10.25 -8.97
C ARG A 30 -21.93 -9.53 -7.75
N TYR A 31 -20.98 -9.05 -6.95
CA TYR A 31 -21.17 -8.27 -5.73
C TYR A 31 -21.92 -9.02 -4.63
N VAL A 32 -21.18 -9.48 -3.64
CA VAL A 32 -21.69 -9.64 -2.27
C VAL A 32 -22.20 -8.26 -1.84
N ARG A 33 -23.47 -7.96 -2.12
CA ARG A 33 -24.17 -6.87 -1.45
C ARG A 33 -24.12 -7.23 0.03
N ASN A 34 -23.51 -6.34 0.80
CA ASN A 34 -23.24 -6.52 2.22
C ASN A 34 -24.51 -7.09 2.91
N PRO A 35 -24.52 -8.35 3.39
CA PRO A 35 -25.75 -9.02 3.86
C PRO A 35 -26.40 -8.26 5.02
N GLU A 36 -25.61 -7.48 5.76
CA GLU A 36 -26.08 -6.56 6.80
C GLU A 36 -27.06 -5.50 6.27
N LYS A 37 -26.92 -5.04 5.03
CA LYS A 37 -27.79 -4.03 4.42
C LYS A 37 -29.17 -4.60 4.09
N GLU A 38 -29.25 -5.89 3.80
CA GLU A 38 -30.47 -6.59 3.43
C GLU A 38 -31.27 -6.98 4.68
N LEU A 39 -30.59 -7.41 5.75
CA LEU A 39 -31.20 -7.75 7.04
C LEU A 39 -31.58 -6.53 7.88
N PHE A 40 -30.77 -5.45 7.87
CA PHE A 40 -30.94 -4.31 8.78
C PHE A 40 -31.28 -2.99 8.09
N GLY A 41 -31.45 -2.98 6.76
CA GLY A 41 -31.77 -1.80 5.94
C GLY A 41 -30.69 -0.71 5.88
N LYS A 42 -29.71 -0.72 6.80
CA LYS A 42 -28.58 0.20 6.90
C LYS A 42 -27.34 -0.59 7.32
N SER A 43 -26.20 -0.30 6.69
CA SER A 43 -24.90 -0.78 7.16
C SER A 43 -24.68 -0.26 8.59
N LEU A 44 -24.66 -1.16 9.57
CA LEU A 44 -24.39 -0.84 10.98
C LEU A 44 -23.01 -0.20 11.18
N ASN A 45 -22.12 -0.32 10.19
CA ASN A 45 -20.75 0.20 10.22
C ASN A 45 -20.59 1.69 9.91
N ASN A 46 -21.66 2.43 9.61
CA ASN A 46 -21.54 3.85 9.21
C ASN A 46 -21.54 4.86 10.37
N LYS A 47 -21.83 4.44 11.60
CA LYS A 47 -21.84 5.35 12.76
C LYS A 47 -20.54 5.22 13.57
N LYS A 48 -19.45 5.79 13.05
CA LYS A 48 -18.27 6.08 13.88
C LYS A 48 -18.68 7.12 14.92
N VAL A 49 -19.08 6.65 16.10
CA VAL A 49 -19.30 7.53 17.26
C VAL A 49 -17.97 8.21 17.54
N LYS A 50 -17.92 9.54 17.37
CA LYS A 50 -16.75 10.34 17.72
C LYS A 50 -16.64 10.38 19.24
N VAL A 51 -15.99 9.38 19.83
CA VAL A 51 -15.67 9.38 21.25
C VAL A 51 -14.66 10.50 21.47
N LYS A 52 -15.10 11.57 22.13
CA LYS A 52 -14.19 12.65 22.55
C LYS A 52 -13.35 12.13 23.70
N GLU A 53 -12.03 12.17 23.54
CA GLU A 53 -11.11 11.87 24.63
C GLU A 53 -11.29 12.88 25.78
N SER A 54 -11.03 12.43 27.00
CA SER A 54 -11.09 13.31 28.17
C SER A 54 -10.05 14.44 28.07
N ARG A 55 -10.37 15.61 28.62
CA ARG A 55 -9.49 16.80 28.54
C ARG A 55 -8.11 16.54 29.16
N SER A 56 -8.02 15.68 30.17
CA SER A 56 -6.75 15.28 30.79
C SER A 56 -5.86 14.50 29.82
N VAL A 57 -6.41 13.52 29.10
CA VAL A 57 -5.69 12.73 28.09
C VAL A 57 -5.20 13.62 26.96
N VAL A 58 -6.05 14.53 26.47
CA VAL A 58 -5.65 15.48 25.40
C VAL A 58 -4.50 16.38 25.85
N ARG A 59 -4.54 16.89 27.10
CA ARG A 59 -3.46 17.70 27.67
C ARG A 59 -2.16 16.91 27.82
N ALA A 60 -2.25 15.66 28.30
CA ALA A 60 -1.10 14.77 28.43
C ALA A 60 -0.44 14.48 27.06
N LYS A 61 -1.24 14.11 26.05
CA LYS A 61 -0.77 13.91 24.68
C LYS A 61 -0.10 15.15 24.10
N LYS A 62 -0.69 16.33 24.34
CA LYS A 62 -0.09 17.60 23.89
C LYS A 62 1.25 17.88 24.58
N LYS A 63 1.37 17.61 25.88
CA LYS A 63 2.63 17.73 26.62
C LYS A 63 3.69 16.78 26.07
N GLN A 64 3.33 15.53 25.83
CA GLN A 64 4.22 14.53 25.22
C GLN A 64 4.68 14.96 23.81
N ALA A 65 3.75 15.40 22.95
CA ALA A 65 4.08 15.87 21.61
C ALA A 65 5.01 17.09 21.63
N ASN A 66 4.80 18.01 22.57
CA ASN A 66 5.68 19.17 22.73
C ASN A 66 7.07 18.78 23.24
N ALA A 67 7.16 17.83 24.17
CA ALA A 67 8.43 17.30 24.66
C ALA A 67 9.20 16.60 23.52
N GLN A 68 8.52 15.75 22.76
CA GLN A 68 9.12 15.08 21.59
C GLN A 68 9.63 16.10 20.57
N LYS A 69 8.84 17.13 20.25
CA LYS A 69 9.27 18.20 19.34
C LYS A 69 10.51 18.94 19.83
N ARG A 70 10.68 19.12 21.14
CA ARG A 70 11.90 19.73 21.70
C ARG A 70 13.09 18.80 21.57
N GLN A 71 12.93 17.53 21.94
CA GLN A 71 13.95 16.49 21.80
C GLN A 71 14.41 16.34 20.35
N ASP A 72 13.47 16.32 19.40
CA ASP A 72 13.80 16.22 17.97
C ASP A 72 14.62 17.43 17.50
N LYS A 73 14.28 18.64 17.96
CA LYS A 73 15.04 19.86 17.64
C LYS A 73 16.44 19.80 18.22
N GLU A 74 16.58 19.53 19.51
CA GLU A 74 17.86 19.42 20.20
C GLU A 74 18.77 18.35 19.56
N TYR A 75 18.18 17.21 19.20
CA TYR A 75 18.89 16.16 18.48
C TYR A 75 19.35 16.62 17.10
N THR A 76 18.50 17.31 16.33
CA THR A 76 18.90 17.83 15.01
C THR A 76 20.04 18.85 15.11
N GLU A 77 20.02 19.71 16.11
CA GLU A 77 21.08 20.68 16.38
C GLU A 77 22.37 20.00 16.85
N TYR A 78 22.27 19.00 17.72
CA TYR A 78 23.40 18.17 18.13
C TYR A 78 24.06 17.48 16.94
N VAL A 79 23.27 16.83 16.08
CA VAL A 79 23.79 16.15 14.88
C VAL A 79 24.46 17.14 13.93
N LYS A 80 23.89 18.34 13.74
CA LYS A 80 24.51 19.40 12.93
C LYS A 80 25.86 19.83 13.51
N ARG A 81 25.92 20.14 14.81
CA ARG A 81 27.16 20.53 15.49
C ARG A 81 28.22 19.44 15.39
N ASN A 82 27.85 18.19 15.64
CA ASN A 82 28.77 17.06 15.57
C ASN A 82 29.31 16.87 14.15
N ARG A 83 28.48 17.01 13.12
CA ARG A 83 28.92 16.94 11.72
C ARG A 83 29.89 18.06 11.35
N SER A 84 29.63 19.29 11.78
CA SER A 84 30.55 20.42 11.54
C SER A 84 31.90 20.18 12.23
N ARG A 85 31.88 19.81 13.51
CA ARG A 85 33.08 19.48 14.28
C ARG A 85 33.87 18.33 13.65
N ALA A 86 33.20 17.31 13.14
CA ALA A 86 33.84 16.19 12.46
C ALA A 86 34.55 16.61 11.16
N LEU A 87 34.11 17.68 10.48
CA LEU A 87 34.84 18.24 9.34
C LEU A 87 35.99 19.12 9.80
N GLU A 88 35.79 19.93 10.84
CA GLU A 88 36.80 20.85 11.39
C GLU A 88 38.03 20.12 11.96
N ILE A 89 37.84 18.94 12.55
CA ILE A 89 38.97 18.15 13.09
C ILE A 89 39.88 17.62 11.97
N GLN A 90 39.38 17.47 10.75
CA GLN A 90 40.10 16.80 9.66
C GLN A 90 41.06 17.74 8.94
N SER A 91 42.07 17.14 8.28
CA SER A 91 42.97 17.85 7.38
C SER A 91 42.23 18.40 6.14
N PRO A 92 42.73 19.48 5.50
CA PRO A 92 42.05 20.11 4.35
C PRO A 92 41.74 19.16 3.19
N GLU A 93 42.64 18.23 2.89
CA GLU A 93 42.45 17.22 1.84
C GLU A 93 41.32 16.25 2.16
N VAL A 94 41.26 15.77 3.41
CA VAL A 94 40.21 14.88 3.88
C VAL A 94 38.87 15.60 3.89
N ARG A 95 38.83 16.89 4.27
CA ARG A 95 37.61 17.70 4.19
C ARG A 95 37.07 17.76 2.76
N ASN A 96 37.93 17.93 1.77
CA ASN A 96 37.53 17.97 0.37
C ASN A 96 36.99 16.62 -0.11
N ARG A 97 37.65 15.51 0.25
CA ARG A 97 37.15 14.15 -0.03
C ARG A 97 35.79 13.89 0.64
N MET A 98 35.61 14.29 1.89
CA MET A 98 34.33 14.13 2.59
C MET A 98 33.20 14.93 1.93
N LYS A 99 33.49 16.16 1.48
CA LYS A 99 32.52 16.98 0.73
C LYS A 99 32.14 16.30 -0.59
N GLN A 100 33.11 15.75 -1.31
CA GLN A 100 32.84 15.04 -2.57
C GLN A 100 32.04 13.76 -2.34
N ASN A 101 32.46 12.92 -1.39
CA ASN A 101 31.74 11.70 -1.02
C ASN A 101 30.28 11.97 -0.65
N ARG A 102 30.00 13.09 0.02
CA ARG A 102 28.63 13.50 0.36
C ARG A 102 27.81 13.83 -0.89
N LYS A 103 28.38 14.58 -1.84
CA LYS A 103 27.71 14.88 -3.12
C LYS A 103 27.41 13.59 -3.89
N ASP A 104 28.39 12.70 -3.98
CA ASP A 104 28.24 11.43 -4.70
C ASP A 104 27.18 10.53 -4.05
N ALA A 105 27.15 10.48 -2.71
CA ALA A 105 26.13 9.77 -1.96
C ALA A 105 24.72 10.33 -2.21
N ASP A 106 24.57 11.66 -2.23
CA ASP A 106 23.28 12.32 -2.49
C ASP A 106 22.79 12.02 -3.93
N ILE A 107 23.67 12.07 -4.92
CA ILE A 107 23.35 11.71 -6.32
C ILE A 107 22.93 10.23 -6.40
N ASN A 108 23.71 9.33 -5.79
CA ASN A 108 23.41 7.90 -5.78
C ASN A 108 22.07 7.59 -5.10
N TYR A 109 21.76 8.27 -3.99
CA TYR A 109 20.48 8.15 -3.33
C TYR A 109 19.32 8.60 -4.23
N MET A 110 19.45 9.75 -4.90
CA MET A 110 18.43 10.24 -5.81
C MET A 110 18.22 9.31 -7.02
N ASN A 111 19.30 8.77 -7.58
CA ASN A 111 19.24 7.79 -8.67
C ASN A 111 18.57 6.49 -8.22
N LYS A 112 18.93 5.98 -7.03
CA LYS A 112 18.28 4.80 -6.44
C LYS A 112 16.79 5.03 -6.20
N LYS A 113 16.42 6.20 -5.66
CA LYS A 113 15.02 6.59 -5.45
C LYS A 113 14.23 6.60 -6.75
N LYS A 114 14.76 7.24 -7.81
CA LYS A 114 14.14 7.27 -9.14
C LYS A 114 13.98 5.86 -9.73
N LYS A 115 14.98 5.00 -9.55
CA LYS A 115 14.91 3.60 -10.00
C LYS A 115 13.78 2.84 -9.30
N VAL A 116 13.73 2.92 -7.96
CA VAL A 116 12.67 2.29 -7.17
C VAL A 116 11.28 2.82 -7.57
N GLU A 117 11.15 4.13 -7.79
CA GLU A 117 9.87 4.73 -8.24
C GLU A 117 9.45 4.21 -9.63
N LYS A 118 10.41 4.09 -10.56
CA LYS A 118 10.14 3.51 -11.90
C LYS A 118 9.71 2.05 -11.79
N ASP A 119 10.42 1.25 -11.01
CA ASP A 119 10.16 -0.19 -10.85
C ASP A 119 8.82 -0.42 -10.16
N THR A 120 8.52 0.34 -9.11
CA THR A 120 7.23 0.29 -8.40
C THR A 120 6.08 0.73 -9.29
N ARG A 121 6.24 1.79 -10.11
CA ARG A 121 5.22 2.20 -11.08
C ARG A 121 5.00 1.15 -12.17
N ALA A 122 6.05 0.49 -12.66
CA ALA A 122 5.95 -0.59 -13.62
C ALA A 122 5.22 -1.81 -13.02
N ALA A 123 5.57 -2.20 -11.79
CA ALA A 123 4.87 -3.26 -11.07
C ALA A 123 3.39 -2.91 -10.84
N ALA A 124 3.10 -1.69 -10.39
CA ALA A 124 1.73 -1.23 -10.18
C ALA A 124 0.89 -1.31 -11.47
N ARG A 125 1.46 -0.99 -12.64
CA ARG A 125 0.78 -1.14 -13.94
C ARG A 125 0.52 -2.61 -14.31
N LYS A 126 1.45 -3.52 -14.01
CA LYS A 126 1.31 -4.96 -14.29
C LYS A 126 0.16 -5.59 -13.51
N TYR A 127 -0.11 -5.13 -12.29
CA TYR A 127 -1.14 -5.68 -11.41
C TYR A 127 -2.41 -4.82 -11.32
N LYS A 128 -2.53 -3.78 -12.16
CA LYS A 128 -3.75 -2.98 -12.29
C LYS A 128 -4.73 -3.72 -13.21
N LYS A 129 -5.42 -4.72 -12.65
CA LYS A 129 -6.65 -5.31 -13.23
C LYS A 129 -7.81 -4.33 -13.09
#